data_AF-A0A564TFD1-F1
#
_entry.id   AF-A0A564TFD1-F1
#
_cell.length_a   1.000
_cell.length_b   1.000
_cell.length_c   1.000
_cell.angle_alpha   90.00
_cell.angle_beta   90.00
_cell.angle_gamma   90.00
#
_symmetry.space_group_name_H-M   'P 1'
#
loop_
_entity.id
_entity.type
_entity.pdbx_description
1 polymer ?
#
loop_
_entity_poly.entity_id
_entity_poly.type
_entity_poly.pdbx_seq_one_letter_code
_entity_poly.pdbx_strand_id
1 'polypeptide(L)'
;MKPAAREMCAPLQHQIVTTGQARVEEGEKIYPLLDYGYGSAGGCLGIHCHHTLTLYVVGVNYKPDLPEHLANLTPEQAIENANAQSKQRAIERSIRQSKEFLHVAEKLGDQELIDKYKSKVRTQQGAMRDYLKQHPFLHRDYAREKYYADPYAEAKKETQLRKRMSEHHYIKDGEIPAFKKVGGKITKPERKVLYADENPQGLGYIGTAHSFTINKFLRDKNAMPPEYQKIVNTLDGVVEKNKILKNTKVNRFDDNVYLKSVVEQNQHLLKDYDNFMDMLNSGKAKYSNDGYTSTSYIPQYNYFKNRPVKTIINIPKNHQIYFTDNDDESEIILPRGTKYDIISAKENKGGIVLEMNVRKDE
;
A
#
# COMPACT_ATOMS: atom_id res chain seq x y z
N MET A 1 -12.12 40.08 -18.37
CA MET A 1 -10.64 40.15 -18.38
C MET A 1 -10.10 39.61 -17.06
N LYS A 2 -8.89 39.07 -16.99
CA LYS A 2 -8.22 38.67 -15.74
C LYS A 2 -6.98 39.55 -15.53
N PRO A 3 -6.59 39.85 -14.28
CA PRO A 3 -5.43 40.68 -14.00
C PRO A 3 -4.08 40.06 -14.41
N ALA A 4 -4.06 38.75 -14.66
CA ALA A 4 -2.86 38.00 -15.06
C ALA A 4 -3.11 37.22 -16.36
N ALA A 5 -2.15 37.29 -17.28
CA ALA A 5 -2.20 36.62 -18.58
C ALA A 5 -0.79 36.15 -19.01
N ARG A 6 -0.70 35.01 -19.70
CA ARG A 6 0.56 34.60 -20.36
C ARG A 6 0.86 35.52 -21.55
N GLU A 7 2.12 35.56 -21.97
CA GLU A 7 2.61 36.38 -23.10
C GLU A 7 1.69 36.35 -24.33
N MET A 8 1.40 35.16 -24.87
CA MET A 8 0.54 35.02 -26.05
C MET A 8 -0.95 35.26 -25.79
N CYS A 9 -1.38 35.32 -24.52
CA CYS A 9 -2.77 35.54 -24.13
C CYS A 9 -3.05 37.00 -23.72
N ALA A 10 -2.03 37.74 -23.29
CA ALA A 10 -2.18 39.09 -22.76
C ALA A 10 -2.75 40.07 -23.79
N PRO A 11 -2.28 40.11 -25.06
CA PRO A 11 -2.84 40.99 -26.08
C PRO A 11 -4.27 40.63 -26.50
N LEU A 12 -4.68 39.38 -26.28
CA LEU A 12 -6.00 38.87 -26.67
C LEU A 12 -7.08 39.10 -25.61
N GLN A 13 -6.70 39.49 -24.39
CA GLN A 13 -7.70 39.68 -23.35
C GLN A 13 -8.68 40.80 -23.72
N HIS A 14 -9.97 40.51 -23.54
CA HIS A 14 -11.06 41.44 -23.88
C HIS A 14 -11.14 41.82 -25.39
N GLN A 15 -10.47 41.06 -26.26
CA GLN A 15 -10.55 41.23 -27.71
C GLN A 15 -11.49 40.20 -28.35
N ILE A 16 -12.02 40.52 -29.54
CA ILE A 16 -12.75 39.55 -30.36
C ILE A 16 -11.71 38.74 -31.14
N VAL A 17 -11.84 37.43 -31.11
CA VAL A 17 -10.90 36.50 -31.73
C VAL A 17 -11.58 35.59 -32.75
N THR A 18 -10.82 35.08 -33.72
CA THR A 18 -11.30 34.15 -34.74
C THR A 18 -10.27 33.06 -35.03
N THR A 19 -10.73 31.90 -35.50
CA THR A 19 -9.84 30.87 -36.07
C THR A 19 -9.47 31.14 -37.52
N GLY A 20 -10.15 32.09 -38.18
CA GLY A 20 -9.85 32.55 -39.54
C GLY A 20 -8.81 33.66 -39.58
N GLN A 21 -8.84 34.47 -40.65
CA GLN A 21 -7.91 35.59 -40.85
C GLN A 21 -8.32 36.84 -40.06
N ALA A 22 -7.34 37.71 -39.78
CA ALA A 22 -7.55 39.03 -39.21
C ALA A 22 -8.47 39.87 -40.11
N ARG A 23 -9.45 40.55 -39.52
CA ARG A 23 -10.34 41.46 -40.25
C ARG A 23 -10.92 42.53 -39.34
N VAL A 24 -11.50 43.55 -39.95
CA VAL A 24 -12.32 44.56 -39.26
C VAL A 24 -13.74 44.43 -39.81
N GLU A 25 -14.72 44.34 -38.92
CA GLU A 25 -16.12 44.14 -39.26
C GLU A 25 -16.94 45.12 -38.40
N GLU A 26 -17.73 45.99 -39.05
CA GLU A 26 -18.49 47.06 -38.38
C GLU A 26 -17.68 47.93 -37.39
N GLY A 27 -16.40 48.16 -37.69
CA GLY A 27 -15.49 48.95 -36.83
C GLY A 27 -14.83 48.14 -35.70
N GLU A 28 -15.21 46.88 -35.50
CA GLU A 28 -14.60 45.98 -34.53
C GLU A 28 -13.42 45.21 -35.14
N LYS A 29 -12.25 45.28 -34.49
CA LYS A 29 -11.07 44.52 -34.91
C LYS A 29 -11.12 43.10 -34.36
N ILE A 30 -10.95 42.13 -35.26
CA ILE A 30 -11.00 40.69 -34.98
C ILE A 30 -9.60 40.10 -35.14
N TYR A 31 -9.08 39.50 -34.07
CA TYR A 31 -7.72 38.96 -34.00
C TYR A 31 -7.69 37.46 -34.34
N PRO A 32 -6.79 37.02 -35.24
CA PRO A 32 -6.66 35.60 -35.57
C PRO A 32 -5.89 34.88 -34.46
N LEU A 33 -6.43 33.80 -33.92
CA LEU A 33 -5.80 33.02 -32.84
C LEU A 33 -4.46 32.42 -33.26
N LEU A 34 -4.28 32.12 -34.56
CA LEU A 34 -3.05 31.53 -35.10
C LEU A 34 -1.83 32.42 -34.89
N ASP A 35 -1.97 33.75 -35.02
CA ASP A 35 -0.88 34.72 -34.76
C ASP A 35 -0.42 34.69 -33.30
N TYR A 36 -1.26 34.16 -32.42
CA TYR A 36 -0.99 34.00 -31.00
C TYR A 36 -0.66 32.56 -30.60
N GLY A 37 -0.19 31.75 -31.56
CA GLY A 37 0.32 30.40 -31.32
C GLY A 37 -0.76 29.38 -30.95
N TYR A 38 -2.02 29.61 -31.35
CA TYR A 38 -3.10 28.66 -31.15
C TYR A 38 -2.75 27.26 -31.70
N GLY A 39 -3.03 26.23 -30.92
CA GLY A 39 -2.65 24.84 -31.23
C GLY A 39 -1.27 24.43 -30.73
N SER A 40 -0.44 25.36 -30.24
CA SER A 40 0.82 25.05 -29.56
C SER A 40 0.66 25.00 -28.03
N ALA A 41 1.52 24.24 -27.34
CA ALA A 41 1.50 24.19 -25.87
C ALA A 41 1.83 25.56 -25.21
N GLY A 42 2.64 26.37 -25.89
CA GLY A 42 3.09 27.68 -25.44
C GLY A 42 2.12 28.84 -25.72
N GLY A 43 1.29 28.70 -26.76
CA GLY A 43 0.45 29.77 -27.28
C GLY A 43 -0.87 29.97 -26.55
N CYS A 44 -1.71 30.82 -27.14
CA CYS A 44 -3.04 31.08 -26.63
C CYS A 44 -3.87 29.78 -26.61
N LEU A 45 -4.66 29.60 -25.55
CA LEU A 45 -5.42 28.37 -25.29
C LEU A 45 -4.57 27.09 -25.23
N GLY A 46 -3.26 27.22 -24.95
CA GLY A 46 -2.34 26.09 -24.79
C GLY A 46 -2.50 25.32 -23.47
N ILE A 47 -1.47 24.53 -23.10
CA ILE A 47 -1.54 23.64 -21.93
C ILE A 47 -1.77 24.42 -20.63
N HIS A 48 -2.63 23.87 -19.75
CA HIS A 48 -3.08 24.45 -18.48
C HIS A 48 -3.94 25.73 -18.57
N CYS A 49 -4.30 26.18 -19.78
CA CYS A 49 -5.31 27.23 -19.98
C CYS A 49 -6.71 26.63 -19.98
N HIS A 50 -7.59 27.09 -19.10
CA HIS A 50 -8.99 26.65 -19.00
C HIS A 50 -9.90 27.83 -19.33
N HIS A 51 -9.84 28.32 -20.57
CA HIS A 51 -10.63 29.46 -21.02
C HIS A 51 -11.77 28.97 -21.91
N THR A 52 -12.97 29.48 -21.65
CA THR A 52 -14.13 29.30 -22.52
C THR A 52 -14.16 30.44 -23.52
N LEU A 53 -14.19 30.12 -24.82
CA LEU A 53 -14.47 31.11 -25.86
C LEU A 53 -15.99 31.31 -25.93
N THR A 54 -16.44 32.53 -25.69
CA THR A 54 -17.83 32.91 -25.86
C THR A 54 -18.08 33.27 -27.33
N LEU A 55 -19.14 32.72 -27.92
CA LEU A 55 -19.57 33.09 -29.27
C LEU A 55 -19.89 34.59 -29.34
N TYR A 56 -19.41 35.25 -30.37
CA TYR A 56 -19.63 36.68 -30.60
C TYR A 56 -20.03 36.90 -32.07
N VAL A 57 -21.18 37.51 -32.28
CA VAL A 57 -21.70 37.92 -33.57
C VAL A 57 -21.60 39.44 -33.65
N VAL A 58 -20.84 39.93 -34.62
CA VAL A 58 -20.64 41.37 -34.85
C VAL A 58 -21.98 42.03 -35.16
N GLY A 59 -22.21 43.24 -34.64
CA GLY A 59 -23.46 43.98 -34.79
C GLY A 59 -24.62 43.51 -33.91
N VAL A 60 -24.52 42.30 -33.33
CA VAL A 60 -25.57 41.72 -32.47
C VAL A 60 -25.13 41.65 -31.01
N ASN A 61 -23.89 41.25 -30.75
CA ASN A 61 -23.32 41.21 -29.41
C ASN A 61 -22.53 42.49 -29.10
N TYR A 62 -22.37 42.77 -27.81
CA TYR A 62 -21.54 43.86 -27.31
C TYR A 62 -20.44 43.30 -26.41
N LYS A 63 -19.30 44.01 -26.34
CA LYS A 63 -18.25 43.71 -25.38
C LYS A 63 -18.68 44.21 -23.99
N PRO A 64 -18.58 43.38 -22.94
CA PRO A 64 -18.92 43.82 -21.59
C PRO A 64 -17.89 44.83 -21.07
N ASP A 65 -18.34 45.93 -20.48
CA ASP A 65 -17.44 46.92 -19.89
C ASP A 65 -16.50 46.29 -18.85
N LEU A 66 -15.25 46.74 -18.85
CA LEU A 66 -14.28 46.31 -17.86
C LEU A 66 -14.44 47.10 -16.56
N PRO A 67 -14.33 46.44 -15.39
CA PRO A 67 -14.26 47.15 -14.13
C PRO A 67 -12.99 48.02 -14.10
N GLU A 68 -13.04 49.13 -13.34
CA GLU A 68 -11.98 50.16 -13.31
C GLU A 68 -10.57 49.59 -13.08
N HIS A 69 -10.44 48.61 -12.18
CA HIS A 69 -9.16 47.95 -11.87
C HIS A 69 -8.57 47.10 -13.01
N LEU A 70 -9.32 46.87 -14.10
CA LEU A 70 -8.88 46.15 -15.30
C LEU A 70 -8.87 47.03 -16.56
N ALA A 71 -9.57 48.17 -16.55
CA ALA A 71 -9.74 49.01 -17.73
C ALA A 71 -8.42 49.56 -18.29
N ASN A 72 -7.43 49.80 -17.42
CA ASN A 72 -6.12 50.36 -17.78
C ASN A 72 -4.97 49.34 -17.73
N LEU A 73 -5.27 48.04 -17.65
CA LEU A 73 -4.25 47.00 -17.53
C LEU A 73 -3.57 46.76 -18.88
N THR A 74 -2.26 47.00 -18.96
CA THR A 74 -1.49 46.74 -20.19
C THR A 74 -1.15 45.25 -20.34
N PRO A 75 -0.89 44.76 -21.58
CA PRO A 75 -0.41 43.40 -21.80
C PRO A 75 0.86 43.07 -20.98
N GLU A 76 1.80 44.00 -20.91
CA GLU A 76 3.06 43.85 -20.17
C GLU A 76 2.80 43.66 -18.67
N GLN A 77 1.91 44.46 -18.09
CA GLN A 77 1.49 44.33 -16.69
C GLN A 77 0.77 43.00 -16.44
N ALA A 78 -0.08 42.56 -17.37
CA ALA A 78 -0.75 41.26 -17.25
C ALA A 78 0.24 40.08 -17.27
N ILE A 79 1.31 40.18 -18.05
CA ILE A 79 2.41 39.21 -18.11
C ILE A 79 3.19 39.20 -16.80
N GLU A 80 3.55 40.37 -16.28
CA GLU A 80 4.22 40.50 -14.98
C GLU A 80 3.37 39.89 -13.86
N ASN A 81 2.07 40.18 -13.85
CA ASN A 81 1.12 39.63 -12.89
C ASN A 81 1.03 38.09 -12.98
N ALA A 82 1.12 37.51 -14.18
CA ALA A 82 1.16 36.06 -14.35
C ALA A 82 2.44 35.43 -13.79
N ASN A 83 3.58 36.09 -13.97
CA ASN A 83 4.85 35.65 -13.37
C ASN A 83 4.79 35.68 -11.85
N ALA A 84 4.22 36.74 -11.27
CA ALA A 84 4.03 36.85 -9.83
C ALA A 84 3.02 35.82 -9.29
N GLN A 85 1.91 35.59 -9.99
CA GLN A 85 0.97 34.54 -9.63
C GLN A 85 1.63 33.15 -9.69
N SER A 86 2.47 32.87 -10.69
CA SER A 86 3.20 31.60 -10.79
C SER A 86 4.14 31.37 -9.59
N LYS A 87 4.84 32.42 -9.14
CA LYS A 87 5.67 32.39 -7.92
C LYS A 87 4.84 32.12 -6.67
N GLN A 88 3.67 32.74 -6.52
CA GLN A 88 2.74 32.39 -5.44
C GLN A 88 2.37 30.90 -5.49
N ARG A 89 2.00 30.37 -6.65
CA ARG A 89 1.65 28.94 -6.81
C ARG A 89 2.82 28.03 -6.43
N ALA A 90 4.06 28.44 -6.65
CA ALA A 90 5.23 27.68 -6.20
C ALA A 90 5.31 27.60 -4.68
N ILE A 91 5.11 28.73 -3.97
CA ILE A 91 5.11 28.76 -2.50
C ILE A 91 3.96 27.90 -1.94
N GLU A 92 2.76 27.97 -2.53
CA GLU A 92 1.62 27.13 -2.12
C GLU A 92 1.93 25.63 -2.22
N ARG A 93 2.56 25.19 -3.31
CA ARG A 93 2.99 23.80 -3.48
C ARG A 93 4.02 23.39 -2.42
N SER A 94 4.98 24.25 -2.10
CA SER A 94 5.98 23.98 -1.07
C SER A 94 5.37 23.87 0.34
N ILE A 95 4.38 24.72 0.66
CA ILE A 95 3.64 24.64 1.92
C ILE A 95 2.88 23.32 2.00
N ARG A 96 2.14 22.96 0.94
CA ARG A 96 1.39 21.71 0.88
C ARG A 96 2.30 20.50 1.12
N GLN A 97 3.44 20.43 0.43
CA GLN A 97 4.41 19.34 0.59
C GLN A 97 4.97 19.27 2.01
N SER A 98 5.29 20.42 2.63
CA SER A 98 5.83 20.42 4.00
C SER A 98 4.78 20.01 5.04
N LYS A 99 3.50 20.33 4.81
CA LYS A 99 2.37 19.82 5.61
C LYS A 99 2.19 18.31 5.46
N GLU A 100 2.38 17.77 4.25
CA GLU A 100 2.35 16.32 4.00
C GLU A 100 3.47 15.61 4.79
N PHE A 101 4.70 16.11 4.73
CA PHE A 101 5.81 15.53 5.49
C PHE A 101 5.66 15.67 7.00
N LEU A 102 5.09 16.78 7.50
CA LEU A 102 4.77 16.92 8.91
C LEU A 102 3.77 15.85 9.36
N HIS A 103 2.72 15.62 8.57
CA HIS A 103 1.72 14.60 8.87
C HIS A 103 2.34 13.19 8.95
N VAL A 104 3.26 12.87 8.04
CA VAL A 104 4.00 11.60 8.05
C VAL A 104 4.86 11.49 9.31
N ALA A 105 5.62 12.53 9.66
CA ALA A 105 6.48 12.54 10.83
C ALA A 105 5.69 12.35 12.14
N GLU A 106 4.52 13.00 12.28
CA GLU A 106 3.60 12.81 13.41
C GLU A 106 3.12 11.37 13.57
N LYS A 107 2.91 10.65 12.46
CA LYS A 107 2.51 9.23 12.47
C LYS A 107 3.66 8.29 12.80
N LEU A 108 4.88 8.64 12.41
CA LEU A 108 6.08 7.86 12.72
C LEU A 108 6.58 8.08 14.16
N GLY A 109 6.12 9.14 14.83
CA GLY A 109 6.59 9.51 16.17
C GLY A 109 8.03 10.03 16.18
N ASP A 110 8.52 10.49 15.04
CA ASP A 110 9.87 11.04 14.87
C ASP A 110 9.86 12.53 15.26
N GLN A 111 10.27 12.80 16.50
CA GLN A 111 10.24 14.14 17.07
C GLN A 111 11.12 15.14 16.31
N GLU A 112 12.26 14.70 15.78
CA GLU A 112 13.18 15.57 15.01
C GLU A 112 12.54 16.00 13.68
N LEU A 113 11.94 15.05 12.96
CA LEU A 113 11.24 15.35 11.71
C LEU A 113 9.98 16.20 11.94
N ILE A 114 9.25 15.95 13.03
CA ILE A 114 8.09 16.77 13.43
C ILE A 114 8.53 18.23 13.59
N ASP A 115 9.57 18.49 14.36
CA ASP A 115 10.04 19.84 14.63
C ASP A 115 10.59 20.53 13.38
N LYS A 116 11.33 19.78 12.54
CA LYS A 116 11.83 20.24 11.24
C LYS A 116 10.71 20.69 10.32
N TYR A 117 9.70 19.84 10.07
CA TYR A 117 8.63 20.16 9.11
C TYR A 117 7.64 21.18 9.66
N LYS A 118 7.40 21.19 10.98
CA LYS A 118 6.61 22.24 11.64
C LYS A 118 7.27 23.62 11.49
N SER A 119 8.60 23.69 11.64
CA SER A 119 9.37 24.91 11.38
C SER A 119 9.27 25.32 9.90
N LYS A 120 9.47 24.38 8.97
CA LYS A 120 9.42 24.63 7.53
C LYS A 120 8.07 25.19 7.06
N VAL A 121 6.96 24.62 7.56
CA VAL A 121 5.60 25.13 7.28
C VAL A 121 5.47 26.58 7.74
N ARG A 122 5.92 26.92 8.96
CA ARG A 122 5.86 28.29 9.49
C ARG A 122 6.66 29.27 8.63
N THR A 123 7.88 28.91 8.27
CA THR A 123 8.76 29.74 7.42
C THR A 123 8.13 30.01 6.06
N GLN A 124 7.61 28.97 5.39
CA GLN A 124 6.98 29.12 4.07
C GLN A 124 5.68 29.90 4.12
N GLN A 125 4.88 29.76 5.18
CA GLN A 125 3.71 30.59 5.40
C GLN A 125 4.07 32.05 5.71
N GLY A 126 5.21 32.29 6.36
CA GLY A 126 5.83 33.61 6.47
C GLY A 126 6.14 34.20 5.10
N ALA A 127 6.91 33.48 4.29
CA ALA A 127 7.26 33.88 2.93
C ALA A 127 6.03 34.16 2.06
N MET A 128 4.95 33.36 2.18
CA MET A 128 3.67 33.64 1.51
C MET A 128 3.09 34.98 1.92
N ARG A 129 3.04 35.29 3.22
CA ARG A 129 2.51 36.57 3.72
C ARG A 129 3.33 37.75 3.20
N ASP A 130 4.65 37.64 3.26
CA ASP A 130 5.55 38.70 2.79
C ASP A 130 5.44 38.90 1.27
N TYR A 131 5.30 37.80 0.52
CA TYR A 131 5.13 37.83 -0.93
C TYR A 131 3.82 38.50 -1.35
N LEU A 132 2.71 38.19 -0.66
CA LEU A 132 1.40 38.81 -0.91
C LEU A 132 1.39 40.30 -0.56
N LYS A 133 2.12 40.72 0.49
CA LYS A 133 2.26 42.14 0.85
C LYS A 133 2.91 42.95 -0.27
N GLN A 134 3.83 42.35 -1.02
CA GLN A 134 4.50 42.98 -2.16
C GLN A 134 3.64 43.00 -3.43
N HIS A 135 2.58 42.17 -3.51
CA HIS A 135 1.75 42.01 -4.70
C HIS A 135 0.25 42.08 -4.32
N PRO A 136 -0.32 43.29 -4.13
CA PRO A 136 -1.67 43.47 -3.58
C PRO A 136 -2.82 42.84 -4.40
N PHE A 137 -2.60 42.56 -5.69
CA PHE A 137 -3.58 41.89 -6.56
C PHE A 137 -3.64 40.36 -6.34
N LEU A 138 -2.72 39.80 -5.56
CA LEU A 138 -2.69 38.38 -5.20
C LEU A 138 -3.40 38.17 -3.86
N HIS A 139 -4.05 37.01 -3.73
CA HIS A 139 -4.75 36.61 -2.51
C HIS A 139 -4.38 35.19 -2.11
N ARG A 140 -4.27 34.96 -0.80
CA ARG A 140 -3.95 33.64 -0.24
C ARG A 140 -5.11 32.67 -0.42
N ASP A 141 -4.82 31.50 -0.97
CA ASP A 141 -5.81 30.42 -1.13
C ASP A 141 -5.41 29.22 -0.26
N TYR A 142 -6.04 29.11 0.91
CA TYR A 142 -5.77 28.03 1.86
C TYR A 142 -6.13 26.65 1.32
N ALA A 143 -7.07 26.55 0.38
CA ALA A 143 -7.45 25.25 -0.20
C ALA A 143 -6.30 24.65 -1.02
N ARG A 144 -5.46 25.49 -1.63
CA ARG A 144 -4.28 25.07 -2.39
C ARG A 144 -3.10 24.61 -1.53
N GLU A 145 -3.08 25.02 -0.27
CA GLU A 145 -2.11 24.55 0.72
C GLU A 145 -2.52 23.22 1.38
N LYS A 146 -3.72 22.70 1.07
CA LYS A 146 -4.24 21.42 1.60
C LYS A 146 -3.71 20.26 0.75
N TYR A 147 -3.32 19.16 1.38
CA TYR A 147 -2.76 17.98 0.70
C TYR A 147 -3.83 17.23 -0.13
N TYR A 148 -3.42 16.66 -1.27
CA TYR A 148 -4.27 15.93 -2.23
C TYR A 148 -3.69 14.53 -2.52
N ALA A 149 -3.81 13.65 -1.54
CA ALA A 149 -3.72 12.19 -1.61
C ALA A 149 -4.29 11.68 -0.27
N ASP A 150 -4.56 10.38 -0.11
CA ASP A 150 -5.15 9.82 1.12
C ASP A 150 -4.08 9.10 1.98
N PRO A 151 -3.07 9.82 2.53
CA PRO A 151 -2.08 9.24 3.43
C PRO A 151 -2.74 8.68 4.70
N TYR A 152 -3.97 9.13 4.98
CA TYR A 152 -4.79 8.57 6.05
C TYR A 152 -5.24 7.14 5.75
N ALA A 153 -5.69 6.81 4.53
CA ALA A 153 -6.07 5.43 4.19
C ALA A 153 -4.89 4.46 4.25
N GLU A 154 -3.71 4.87 3.78
CA GLU A 154 -2.49 4.05 3.84
C GLU A 154 -2.01 3.88 5.29
N ALA A 155 -1.93 4.97 6.06
CA ALA A 155 -1.59 4.89 7.48
C ALA A 155 -2.63 4.12 8.31
N LYS A 156 -3.92 4.18 7.95
CA LYS A 156 -5.00 3.41 8.58
C LYS A 156 -4.83 1.91 8.30
N LYS A 157 -4.47 1.51 7.08
CA LYS A 157 -4.15 0.11 6.74
C LYS A 157 -2.98 -0.38 7.57
N GLU A 158 -1.89 0.39 7.64
CA GLU A 158 -0.70 0.03 8.41
C GLU A 158 -0.97 -0.02 9.93
N THR A 159 -1.76 0.93 10.45
CA THR A 159 -2.16 0.94 11.87
C THR A 159 -3.09 -0.22 12.21
N GLN A 160 -4.07 -0.54 11.35
CA GLN A 160 -4.92 -1.72 11.51
C GLN A 160 -4.11 -3.01 11.47
N LEU A 161 -3.09 -3.07 10.60
CA LEU A 161 -2.17 -4.19 10.52
C LEU A 161 -1.38 -4.33 11.84
N ARG A 162 -0.77 -3.25 12.33
CA ARG A 162 -0.06 -3.22 13.63
C ARG A 162 -0.98 -3.62 14.80
N LYS A 163 -2.22 -3.13 14.83
CA LYS A 163 -3.22 -3.52 15.84
C LYS A 163 -3.54 -5.02 15.77
N ARG A 164 -3.82 -5.55 14.57
CA ARG A 164 -4.04 -7.00 14.36
C ARG A 164 -2.83 -7.82 14.80
N MET A 165 -1.61 -7.35 14.56
CA MET A 165 -0.38 -8.02 15.01
C MET A 165 -0.27 -8.05 16.54
N SER A 166 -0.69 -6.99 17.24
CA SER A 166 -0.68 -6.92 18.71
C SER A 166 -1.71 -7.81 19.39
N GLU A 167 -2.73 -8.28 18.65
CA GLU A 167 -3.77 -9.17 19.21
C GLU A 167 -3.32 -10.64 19.29
N HIS A 168 -2.26 -11.03 18.58
CA HIS A 168 -1.77 -12.41 18.54
C HIS A 168 -0.67 -12.63 19.58
N HIS A 169 -0.80 -13.71 20.34
CA HIS A 169 0.12 -14.03 21.44
C HIS A 169 0.62 -15.47 21.34
N TYR A 170 1.82 -15.75 21.83
CA TYR A 170 2.27 -17.13 22.02
C TYR A 170 1.45 -17.81 23.12
N ILE A 171 1.24 -19.12 22.97
CA ILE A 171 0.55 -19.94 23.97
C ILE A 171 1.43 -20.02 25.21
N LYS A 172 0.85 -19.76 26.39
CA LYS A 172 1.52 -19.96 27.67
C LYS A 172 1.29 -21.40 28.17
N ASP A 173 2.23 -21.94 28.93
CA ASP A 173 2.17 -23.33 29.42
C ASP A 173 0.84 -23.68 30.11
N GLY A 174 0.32 -22.79 30.96
CA GLY A 174 -0.96 -22.99 31.64
C GLY A 174 -2.21 -22.98 30.73
N GLU A 175 -2.09 -22.54 29.48
CA GLU A 175 -3.18 -22.50 28.51
C GLU A 175 -3.23 -23.75 27.60
N ILE A 176 -2.14 -24.50 27.50
CA ILE A 176 -2.01 -25.67 26.59
C ILE A 176 -3.18 -26.65 26.73
N PRO A 177 -3.60 -27.08 27.95
CA PRO A 177 -4.70 -28.03 28.08
C PRO A 177 -6.01 -27.52 27.48
N ALA A 178 -6.28 -26.21 27.59
CA ALA A 178 -7.48 -25.60 27.03
C ALA A 178 -7.42 -25.54 25.49
N PHE A 179 -6.24 -25.27 24.92
CA PHE A 179 -6.04 -25.32 23.47
C PHE A 179 -6.20 -26.74 22.92
N LYS A 180 -5.57 -27.75 23.55
CA LYS A 180 -5.73 -29.16 23.15
C LYS A 180 -7.17 -29.65 23.20
N LYS A 181 -7.92 -29.26 24.23
CA LYS A 181 -9.35 -29.61 24.35
C LYS A 181 -10.19 -29.15 23.15
N VAL A 182 -9.84 -28.03 22.53
CA VAL A 182 -10.59 -27.44 21.42
C VAL A 182 -10.01 -27.81 20.06
N GLY A 183 -8.69 -27.80 19.93
CA GLY A 183 -7.97 -27.98 18.67
C GLY A 183 -7.27 -29.32 18.47
N GLY A 184 -7.26 -30.21 19.47
CA GLY A 184 -6.55 -31.49 19.44
C GLY A 184 -7.48 -32.72 19.43
N LYS A 185 -8.73 -32.58 18.99
CA LYS A 185 -9.69 -33.69 18.98
C LYS A 185 -9.33 -34.71 17.90
N ILE A 186 -9.01 -35.93 18.32
CA ILE A 186 -8.70 -37.04 17.43
C ILE A 186 -9.27 -38.34 18.00
N THR A 187 -9.72 -39.24 17.13
CA THR A 187 -10.17 -40.59 17.51
C THR A 187 -9.01 -41.58 17.48
N LYS A 188 -9.12 -42.70 18.21
CA LYS A 188 -8.08 -43.75 18.19
C LYS A 188 -7.79 -44.30 16.77
N PRO A 189 -8.78 -44.55 15.89
CA PRO A 189 -8.50 -45.00 14.52
C PRO A 189 -7.76 -43.97 13.68
N GLU A 190 -8.11 -42.68 13.77
CA GLU A 190 -7.40 -41.61 13.06
C GLU A 190 -5.97 -41.49 13.56
N ARG A 191 -5.78 -41.59 14.88
CA ARG A 191 -4.47 -41.52 15.52
C ARG A 191 -3.51 -42.59 14.97
N LYS A 192 -3.97 -43.84 14.85
CA LYS A 192 -3.21 -44.94 14.23
C LYS A 192 -2.83 -44.73 12.76
N VAL A 193 -3.48 -43.80 12.06
CA VAL A 193 -3.13 -43.45 10.68
C VAL A 193 -2.13 -42.30 10.66
N LEU A 194 -2.27 -41.32 11.56
CA LEU A 194 -1.50 -40.08 11.53
C LEU A 194 -0.18 -40.13 12.30
N TYR A 195 -0.12 -40.90 13.39
CA TYR A 195 1.05 -41.05 14.25
C TYR A 195 1.79 -42.33 13.88
N ALA A 196 3.05 -42.20 13.46
CA ALA A 196 3.79 -43.31 12.90
C ALA A 196 4.22 -44.37 13.92
N ASP A 197 4.45 -43.97 15.15
CA ASP A 197 4.69 -44.86 16.30
C ASP A 197 3.48 -45.74 16.62
N GLU A 198 2.28 -45.30 16.23
CA GLU A 198 1.03 -46.05 16.40
C GLU A 198 0.54 -46.75 15.12
N ASN A 199 1.18 -46.47 13.97
CA ASN A 199 0.86 -47.09 12.70
C ASN A 199 1.68 -48.39 12.52
N PRO A 200 1.05 -49.55 12.28
CA PRO A 200 1.76 -50.82 12.07
C PRO A 200 2.79 -50.81 10.94
N GLN A 201 2.66 -49.90 9.98
CA GLN A 201 3.58 -49.75 8.84
C GLN A 201 4.70 -48.72 9.11
N GLY A 202 4.72 -48.10 10.30
CA GLY A 202 5.63 -46.99 10.61
C GLY A 202 5.34 -45.72 9.81
N LEU A 203 4.18 -45.62 9.15
CA LEU A 203 3.79 -44.48 8.33
C LEU A 203 2.97 -43.48 9.16
N GLY A 204 3.18 -42.18 8.95
CA GLY A 204 2.37 -41.16 9.61
C GLY A 204 2.81 -39.77 9.22
N TYR A 205 1.94 -38.78 9.37
CA TYR A 205 2.34 -37.39 9.17
C TYR A 205 3.13 -36.86 10.37
N ILE A 206 2.74 -37.26 11.57
CA ILE A 206 3.23 -36.66 12.82
C ILE A 206 4.46 -37.42 13.31
N GLY A 207 5.48 -36.68 13.73
CA GLY A 207 6.70 -37.24 14.32
C GLY A 207 7.61 -38.00 13.35
N THR A 208 7.47 -37.81 12.02
CA THR A 208 8.33 -38.51 11.05
C THR A 208 8.75 -37.69 9.83
N ALA A 209 9.74 -38.21 9.12
CA ALA A 209 10.19 -37.69 7.83
C ALA A 209 9.14 -37.83 6.70
N HIS A 210 8.08 -38.64 6.87
CA HIS A 210 7.04 -38.80 5.85
C HIS A 210 6.25 -37.50 5.62
N SER A 211 6.17 -36.61 6.61
CA SER A 211 5.60 -35.26 6.46
C SER A 211 6.23 -34.47 5.31
N PHE A 212 7.56 -34.53 5.17
CA PHE A 212 8.28 -33.87 4.08
C PHE A 212 7.90 -34.45 2.72
N THR A 213 7.83 -35.77 2.62
CA THR A 213 7.46 -36.49 1.39
C THR A 213 6.02 -36.18 0.99
N ILE A 214 5.07 -36.26 1.92
CA ILE A 214 3.66 -35.95 1.68
C ILE A 214 3.50 -34.50 1.23
N ASN A 215 4.10 -33.55 1.94
CA ASN A 215 4.05 -32.14 1.54
C ASN A 215 4.70 -31.89 0.17
N LYS A 216 5.74 -32.64 -0.20
CA LYS A 216 6.34 -32.56 -1.53
C LYS A 216 5.37 -33.04 -2.61
N PHE A 217 4.72 -34.19 -2.43
CA PHE A 217 3.68 -34.66 -3.35
C PHE A 217 2.55 -33.63 -3.54
N LEU A 218 2.10 -33.01 -2.43
CA LEU A 218 1.06 -31.98 -2.47
C LEU A 218 1.48 -30.73 -3.25
N ARG A 219 2.71 -30.24 -3.03
CA ARG A 219 3.23 -29.04 -3.72
C ARG A 219 3.54 -29.27 -5.18
N ASP A 220 4.09 -30.44 -5.51
CA ASP A 220 4.43 -30.80 -6.89
C ASP A 220 3.16 -31.22 -7.68
N LYS A 221 2.01 -31.39 -7.01
CA LYS A 221 0.74 -31.87 -7.58
C LYS A 221 0.88 -33.22 -8.29
N ASN A 222 1.77 -34.06 -7.75
CA ASN A 222 2.03 -35.40 -8.24
C ASN A 222 0.94 -36.38 -7.80
N ALA A 223 0.76 -37.45 -8.57
CA ALA A 223 -0.08 -38.57 -8.16
C ALA A 223 0.46 -39.18 -6.85
N MET A 224 -0.37 -39.18 -5.80
CA MET A 224 0.02 -39.61 -4.47
C MET A 224 -0.15 -41.12 -4.30
N PRO A 225 0.81 -41.83 -3.67
CA PRO A 225 0.63 -43.23 -3.29
C PRO A 225 -0.60 -43.46 -2.39
N PRO A 226 -1.33 -44.58 -2.53
CA PRO A 226 -2.56 -44.83 -1.76
C PRO A 226 -2.40 -44.72 -0.25
N GLU A 227 -1.26 -45.16 0.30
CA GLU A 227 -0.95 -45.10 1.73
C GLU A 227 -0.83 -43.64 2.22
N TYR A 228 -0.18 -42.76 1.44
CA TYR A 228 -0.09 -41.33 1.75
C TYR A 228 -1.42 -40.62 1.52
N GLN A 229 -2.19 -41.03 0.52
CA GLN A 229 -3.52 -40.49 0.28
C GLN A 229 -4.45 -40.75 1.48
N LYS A 230 -4.37 -41.94 2.09
CA LYS A 230 -5.12 -42.27 3.32
C LYS A 230 -4.72 -41.34 4.48
N ILE A 231 -3.43 -41.05 4.63
CA ILE A 231 -2.93 -40.13 5.66
C ILE A 231 -3.46 -38.71 5.42
N VAL A 232 -3.38 -38.20 4.19
CA VAL A 232 -3.89 -36.87 3.80
C VAL A 232 -5.40 -36.78 4.07
N ASN A 233 -6.19 -37.74 3.60
CA ASN A 233 -7.64 -37.72 3.81
C ASN A 233 -8.00 -37.73 5.30
N THR A 234 -7.25 -38.49 6.10
CA THR A 234 -7.46 -38.54 7.56
C THR A 234 -7.07 -37.24 8.22
N LEU A 235 -5.95 -36.63 7.82
CA LEU A 235 -5.47 -35.38 8.39
C LEU A 235 -6.38 -34.20 8.02
N ASP A 236 -6.89 -34.15 6.78
CA ASP A 236 -7.90 -33.18 6.35
C ASP A 236 -9.13 -33.22 7.28
N GLY A 237 -9.70 -34.42 7.51
CA GLY A 237 -10.85 -34.59 8.40
C GLY A 237 -10.55 -34.23 9.87
N VAL A 238 -9.32 -34.50 10.34
CA VAL A 238 -8.89 -34.09 11.68
C VAL A 238 -8.72 -32.58 11.79
N VAL A 239 -8.13 -31.91 10.80
CA VAL A 239 -7.98 -30.45 10.81
C VAL A 239 -9.34 -29.75 10.70
N GLU A 240 -10.26 -30.25 9.87
CA GLU A 240 -11.56 -29.63 9.61
C GLU A 240 -12.42 -29.50 10.88
N LYS A 241 -12.38 -30.52 11.77
CA LYS A 241 -13.17 -30.55 13.01
C LYS A 241 -12.52 -29.83 14.20
N ASN A 242 -11.29 -29.31 14.03
CA ASN A 242 -10.51 -28.68 15.09
C ASN A 242 -10.24 -27.21 14.79
N LYS A 243 -10.16 -26.38 15.84
CA LYS A 243 -9.99 -24.93 15.71
C LYS A 243 -9.10 -24.36 16.79
N ILE A 244 -8.42 -23.26 16.48
CA ILE A 244 -7.59 -22.56 17.46
C ILE A 244 -8.43 -21.72 18.43
N LEU A 245 -8.12 -21.79 19.72
CA LEU A 245 -8.94 -21.19 20.78
C LEU A 245 -8.90 -19.65 20.81
N LYS A 246 -7.74 -19.06 20.49
CA LYS A 246 -7.49 -17.61 20.53
C LYS A 246 -6.59 -17.19 19.35
N ASN A 247 -6.48 -15.87 19.13
CA ASN A 247 -5.47 -15.31 18.24
C ASN A 247 -4.07 -15.71 18.73
N THR A 248 -3.34 -16.48 17.94
CA THR A 248 -2.14 -17.17 18.40
C THR A 248 -0.96 -16.94 17.46
N LYS A 249 0.24 -16.74 18.02
CA LYS A 249 1.50 -16.77 17.28
C LYS A 249 2.09 -18.17 17.33
N VAL A 250 2.52 -18.67 16.18
CA VAL A 250 3.33 -19.89 16.06
C VAL A 250 4.57 -19.59 15.23
N ASN A 251 5.57 -20.46 15.30
CA ASN A 251 6.82 -20.29 14.54
C ASN A 251 7.09 -21.51 13.68
N ARG A 252 7.76 -21.30 12.56
CA ARG A 252 8.41 -22.36 11.80
C ARG A 252 9.78 -21.90 11.35
N PHE A 253 10.64 -22.87 11.08
CA PHE A 253 12.03 -22.66 10.70
C PHE A 253 12.30 -23.41 9.39
N ASP A 254 12.72 -22.69 8.36
CA ASP A 254 12.85 -23.18 7.00
C ASP A 254 14.18 -22.75 6.36
N ASP A 255 14.49 -23.33 5.21
CA ASP A 255 15.69 -22.99 4.43
C ASP A 255 15.45 -21.96 3.34
N ASN A 256 16.51 -21.67 2.60
CA ASN A 256 16.48 -20.75 1.48
C ASN A 256 15.63 -21.26 0.30
N VAL A 257 15.33 -22.56 0.22
CA VAL A 257 14.41 -23.10 -0.80
C VAL A 257 13.00 -22.62 -0.51
N TYR A 258 12.59 -22.63 0.75
CA TYR A 258 11.32 -22.05 1.17
C TYR A 258 11.25 -20.55 0.89
N LEU A 259 12.27 -19.77 1.28
CA LEU A 259 12.31 -18.33 1.01
C LEU A 259 12.21 -18.03 -0.49
N LYS A 260 12.94 -18.79 -1.32
CA LYS A 260 12.87 -18.67 -2.78
C LYS A 260 11.45 -18.88 -3.28
N SER A 261 10.73 -19.90 -2.78
CA SER A 261 9.32 -20.13 -3.13
C SER A 261 8.42 -18.94 -2.75
N VAL A 262 8.64 -18.33 -1.57
CA VAL A 262 7.91 -17.13 -1.14
C VAL A 262 8.17 -15.97 -2.11
N VAL A 263 9.42 -15.73 -2.49
CA VAL A 263 9.79 -14.64 -3.42
C VAL A 263 9.22 -14.90 -4.82
N GLU A 264 9.31 -16.13 -5.34
CA GLU A 264 8.81 -16.49 -6.67
C GLU A 264 7.29 -16.28 -6.82
N GLN A 265 6.50 -16.55 -5.77
CA GLN A 265 5.05 -16.27 -5.77
C GLN A 265 4.73 -14.76 -5.84
N ASN A 266 5.69 -13.91 -5.49
CA ASN A 266 5.53 -12.45 -5.47
C ASN A 266 6.36 -11.73 -6.54
N GLN A 267 7.06 -12.45 -7.42
CA GLN A 267 8.01 -11.87 -8.39
C GLN A 267 7.41 -10.76 -9.26
N HIS A 268 6.10 -10.82 -9.54
CA HIS A 268 5.37 -9.82 -10.32
C HIS A 268 5.37 -8.42 -9.66
N LEU A 269 5.59 -8.35 -8.35
CA LEU A 269 5.72 -7.12 -7.58
C LEU A 269 7.13 -6.52 -7.66
N LEU A 270 8.17 -7.31 -7.97
CA LEU A 270 9.57 -6.85 -7.94
C LEU A 270 9.85 -5.67 -8.86
N LYS A 271 9.07 -5.49 -9.95
CA LYS A 271 9.20 -4.34 -10.85
C LYS A 271 8.94 -2.98 -10.16
N ASP A 272 8.26 -2.98 -9.02
CA ASP A 272 7.84 -1.79 -8.29
C ASP A 272 8.72 -1.53 -7.04
N TYR A 273 9.75 -2.34 -6.76
CA TYR A 273 10.61 -2.22 -5.57
C TYR A 273 12.09 -2.52 -5.87
N ASP A 274 13.00 -1.91 -5.12
CA ASP A 274 14.45 -2.01 -5.38
C ASP A 274 15.03 -3.40 -5.10
N ASN A 275 14.45 -4.14 -4.15
CA ASN A 275 14.86 -5.50 -3.80
C ASN A 275 13.69 -6.33 -3.26
N PHE A 276 13.92 -7.64 -3.07
CA PHE A 276 12.87 -8.55 -2.61
C PHE A 276 12.44 -8.28 -1.15
N MET A 277 13.30 -7.72 -0.30
CA MET A 277 12.93 -7.38 1.09
C MET A 277 11.95 -6.22 1.12
N ASP A 278 12.16 -5.18 0.31
CA ASP A 278 11.22 -4.06 0.17
C ASP A 278 9.89 -4.54 -0.42
N MET A 279 9.96 -5.43 -1.42
CA MET A 279 8.77 -6.08 -1.98
C MET A 279 7.99 -6.88 -0.93
N LEU A 280 8.66 -7.68 -0.09
CA LEU A 280 7.99 -8.45 0.98
C LEU A 280 7.40 -7.54 2.06
N ASN A 281 7.99 -6.37 2.31
CA ASN A 281 7.49 -5.35 3.25
C ASN A 281 6.46 -4.39 2.63
N SER A 282 6.08 -4.55 1.36
CA SER A 282 5.12 -3.67 0.67
C SER A 282 3.70 -3.68 1.22
N GLY A 283 3.36 -4.64 2.09
CA GLY A 283 1.99 -4.93 2.51
C GLY A 283 1.08 -5.53 1.42
N LYS A 284 1.64 -5.83 0.23
CA LYS A 284 0.93 -6.49 -0.88
C LYS A 284 1.34 -7.94 -1.07
N ALA A 285 2.50 -8.34 -0.56
CA ALA A 285 3.05 -9.66 -0.76
C ALA A 285 2.23 -10.74 -0.04
N LYS A 286 2.07 -11.90 -0.71
CA LYS A 286 1.21 -13.01 -0.29
C LYS A 286 1.93 -14.33 -0.46
N TYR A 287 1.52 -15.34 0.28
CA TYR A 287 2.06 -16.69 0.12
C TYR A 287 0.93 -17.72 0.23
N SER A 288 1.05 -18.83 -0.49
CA SER A 288 0.21 -20.02 -0.31
C SER A 288 1.08 -21.26 -0.26
N ASN A 289 0.75 -22.17 0.65
CA ASN A 289 1.39 -23.48 0.74
C ASN A 289 0.38 -24.57 0.38
N ASP A 290 0.60 -25.23 -0.75
CA ASP A 290 -0.27 -26.32 -1.22
C ASP A 290 -0.19 -27.57 -0.31
N GLY A 291 0.87 -27.71 0.49
CA GLY A 291 0.98 -28.70 1.56
C GLY A 291 0.53 -28.16 2.92
N TYR A 292 0.46 -29.02 3.93
CA TYR A 292 0.19 -28.57 5.30
C TYR A 292 1.36 -27.72 5.82
N THR A 293 1.09 -27.00 6.90
CA THR A 293 2.09 -26.15 7.58
C THR A 293 2.22 -26.59 9.03
N SER A 294 3.23 -27.42 9.31
CA SER A 294 3.65 -27.73 10.68
C SER A 294 4.40 -26.54 11.28
N THR A 295 4.09 -26.23 12.53
CA THR A 295 4.60 -25.07 13.26
C THR A 295 4.78 -25.42 14.73
N SER A 296 5.63 -24.68 15.44
CA SER A 296 5.79 -24.79 16.90
C SER A 296 5.09 -23.64 17.62
N TYR A 297 4.22 -23.96 18.60
CA TYR A 297 3.52 -22.96 19.41
C TYR A 297 4.38 -22.36 20.52
N ILE A 298 5.45 -23.05 20.93
CA ILE A 298 6.48 -22.50 21.83
C ILE A 298 7.80 -22.40 21.05
N PRO A 299 8.33 -21.18 20.80
CA PRO A 299 9.53 -20.99 19.98
C PRO A 299 10.77 -21.76 20.46
N GLN A 300 10.90 -22.01 21.77
CA GLN A 300 12.09 -22.64 22.36
C GLN A 300 12.18 -24.15 22.14
N TYR A 301 11.06 -24.80 21.83
CA TYR A 301 10.96 -26.24 21.61
C TYR A 301 10.98 -26.63 20.13
N ASN A 302 11.31 -25.69 19.23
CA ASN A 302 11.45 -26.06 17.82
C ASN A 302 12.67 -26.96 17.60
N TYR A 303 12.47 -28.04 16.85
CA TYR A 303 13.51 -28.99 16.48
C TYR A 303 14.64 -28.35 15.64
N PHE A 304 14.29 -27.40 14.77
CA PHE A 304 15.22 -26.77 13.83
C PHE A 304 15.77 -25.44 14.35
N LYS A 305 16.89 -25.50 15.09
CA LYS A 305 17.51 -24.31 15.70
C LYS A 305 18.43 -23.51 14.77
N ASN A 306 18.88 -24.10 13.66
CA ASN A 306 19.96 -23.54 12.80
C ASN A 306 19.49 -23.18 11.38
N ARG A 307 18.18 -23.17 11.11
CA ARG A 307 17.66 -22.85 9.77
C ARG A 307 17.66 -21.33 9.54
N PRO A 308 18.03 -20.86 8.33
CA PRO A 308 18.24 -19.45 8.04
C PRO A 308 16.95 -18.62 7.96
N VAL A 309 15.79 -19.25 7.81
CA VAL A 309 14.51 -18.54 7.68
C VAL A 309 13.63 -18.89 8.87
N LYS A 310 13.27 -17.89 9.68
CA LYS A 310 12.26 -18.03 10.72
C LYS A 310 10.97 -17.37 10.24
N THR A 311 9.86 -18.08 10.27
CA THR A 311 8.54 -17.51 9.95
C THR A 311 7.68 -17.49 11.20
N ILE A 312 7.22 -16.30 11.58
CA ILE A 312 6.21 -16.06 12.61
C ILE A 312 4.86 -16.03 11.91
N ILE A 313 3.92 -16.88 12.34
CA ILE A 313 2.59 -16.99 11.75
C ILE A 313 1.55 -16.58 12.78
N ASN A 314 0.75 -15.57 12.43
CA ASN A 314 -0.37 -15.07 13.21
C ASN A 314 -1.65 -15.79 12.76
N ILE A 315 -2.16 -16.69 13.61
CA ILE A 315 -3.35 -17.49 13.36
C ILE A 315 -4.55 -16.84 14.08
N PRO A 316 -5.61 -16.43 13.37
CA PRO A 316 -6.78 -15.85 14.00
C PRO A 316 -7.59 -16.90 14.77
N LYS A 317 -8.24 -16.49 15.86
CA LYS A 317 -9.18 -17.30 16.62
C LYS A 317 -10.18 -18.00 15.69
N ASN A 318 -10.52 -19.25 16.02
CA ASN A 318 -11.44 -20.11 15.28
C ASN A 318 -10.95 -20.58 13.90
N HIS A 319 -9.72 -20.26 13.48
CA HIS A 319 -9.14 -20.86 12.28
C HIS A 319 -8.91 -22.36 12.49
N GLN A 320 -9.07 -23.15 11.42
CA GLN A 320 -8.86 -24.58 11.45
C GLN A 320 -7.39 -24.91 11.67
N ILE A 321 -7.13 -25.79 12.63
CA ILE A 321 -5.80 -26.30 12.93
C ILE A 321 -5.95 -27.71 13.49
N TYR A 322 -4.85 -28.44 13.57
CA TYR A 322 -4.76 -29.59 14.47
C TYR A 322 -3.62 -29.36 15.47
N PHE A 323 -3.98 -29.36 16.75
CA PHE A 323 -3.05 -29.26 17.87
C PHE A 323 -2.65 -30.68 18.26
N THR A 324 -1.41 -31.07 17.98
CA THR A 324 -0.99 -32.46 18.12
C THR A 324 -0.57 -32.78 19.55
N ASP A 325 -0.35 -34.06 19.84
CA ASP A 325 0.26 -34.52 21.08
C ASP A 325 1.78 -34.68 20.96
N ASN A 326 2.37 -34.21 19.86
CA ASN A 326 3.82 -34.14 19.69
C ASN A 326 4.36 -32.92 20.47
N ASP A 327 4.26 -32.99 21.80
CA ASP A 327 4.57 -31.89 22.71
C ASP A 327 6.06 -31.52 22.69
N ASP A 328 6.92 -32.49 22.38
CA ASP A 328 8.37 -32.29 22.23
C ASP A 328 8.71 -31.28 21.12
N GLU A 329 7.94 -31.25 20.03
CA GLU A 329 8.07 -30.26 18.96
C GLU A 329 7.13 -29.06 19.13
N SER A 330 6.25 -29.14 20.13
CA SER A 330 5.14 -28.21 20.35
C SER A 330 4.34 -27.99 19.05
N GLU A 331 3.93 -29.08 18.38
CA GLU A 331 3.41 -28.99 17.02
C GLU A 331 1.94 -28.55 16.93
N ILE A 332 1.70 -27.55 16.07
CA ILE A 332 0.39 -27.22 15.51
C ILE A 332 0.48 -27.29 13.98
N ILE A 333 -0.49 -27.96 13.37
CA ILE A 333 -0.60 -28.14 11.92
C ILE A 333 -1.73 -27.24 11.39
N LEU A 334 -1.42 -26.40 10.40
CA LEU A 334 -2.42 -25.66 9.62
C LEU A 334 -2.79 -26.45 8.36
N PRO A 335 -4.03 -26.30 7.86
CA PRO A 335 -4.51 -27.03 6.69
C PRO A 335 -3.64 -26.82 5.45
N ARG A 336 -3.63 -27.81 4.57
CA ARG A 336 -3.05 -27.66 3.24
C ARG A 336 -3.80 -26.62 2.42
N GLY A 337 -3.11 -25.88 1.58
CA GLY A 337 -3.67 -24.76 0.82
C GLY A 337 -3.86 -23.48 1.63
N THR A 338 -3.36 -23.42 2.88
CA THR A 338 -3.43 -22.19 3.69
C THR A 338 -2.77 -21.02 2.97
N LYS A 339 -3.47 -19.89 3.00
CA LYS A 339 -3.05 -18.64 2.38
C LYS A 339 -2.62 -17.63 3.44
N TYR A 340 -1.61 -16.84 3.10
CA TYR A 340 -0.95 -15.91 4.01
C TYR A 340 -0.80 -14.54 3.37
N ASP A 341 -0.94 -13.49 4.18
CA ASP A 341 -0.47 -12.14 3.86
C ASP A 341 0.88 -11.92 4.54
N ILE A 342 1.89 -11.49 3.79
CA ILE A 342 3.23 -11.21 4.33
C ILE A 342 3.20 -9.79 4.90
N ILE A 343 3.52 -9.69 6.20
CA ILE A 343 3.40 -8.45 6.97
C ILE A 343 4.74 -7.77 7.11
N SER A 344 5.79 -8.55 7.37
CA SER A 344 7.14 -8.03 7.45
C SER A 344 8.19 -9.08 7.09
N ALA A 345 9.32 -8.60 6.59
CA ALA A 345 10.52 -9.38 6.40
C ALA A 345 11.71 -8.58 6.95
N LYS A 346 12.53 -9.20 7.81
CA LYS A 346 13.69 -8.54 8.44
C LYS A 346 14.89 -9.46 8.44
N GLU A 347 16.09 -8.91 8.25
CA GLU A 347 17.32 -9.65 8.49
C GLU A 347 17.58 -9.82 9.99
N ASN A 348 18.11 -10.96 10.40
CA ASN A 348 18.47 -11.24 11.79
C ASN A 348 19.59 -12.27 11.86
N LYS A 349 20.76 -11.88 12.40
CA LYS A 349 21.92 -12.76 12.63
C LYS A 349 22.31 -13.63 11.40
N GLY A 350 22.28 -13.06 10.20
CA GLY A 350 22.60 -13.77 8.95
C GLY A 350 21.47 -14.63 8.37
N GLY A 351 20.29 -14.59 8.96
CA GLY A 351 19.05 -15.19 8.44
C GLY A 351 17.94 -14.16 8.21
N ILE A 352 16.75 -14.63 7.83
CA ILE A 352 15.57 -13.80 7.59
C ILE A 352 14.45 -14.19 8.56
N VAL A 353 13.80 -13.20 9.14
CA VAL A 353 12.56 -13.35 9.90
C VAL A 353 11.40 -12.82 9.05
N LEU A 354 10.50 -13.72 8.68
CA LEU A 354 9.23 -13.39 8.05
C LEU A 354 8.13 -13.36 9.12
N GLU A 355 7.22 -12.39 9.04
CA GLU A 355 5.97 -12.42 9.81
C GLU A 355 4.78 -12.38 8.86
N MET A 356 3.84 -13.30 9.07
CA MET A 356 2.71 -13.53 8.17
C MET A 356 1.40 -13.63 8.95
N ASN A 357 0.31 -13.17 8.34
CA ASN A 357 -1.05 -13.42 8.82
C ASN A 357 -1.67 -14.55 8.01
N VAL A 358 -2.31 -15.50 8.68
CA VAL A 358 -3.23 -16.41 8.00
C VAL A 358 -4.43 -15.62 7.47
N ARG A 359 -4.74 -15.78 6.19
CA ARG A 359 -5.97 -15.24 5.60
C ARG A 359 -7.15 -16.06 6.09
N LYS A 360 -8.18 -15.37 6.59
CA LYS A 360 -9.50 -16.01 6.75
C LYS A 360 -10.01 -16.33 5.36
N ASP A 361 -10.63 -17.50 5.19
CA ASP A 361 -11.27 -17.87 3.93
C ASP A 361 -12.19 -16.73 3.49
N GLU A 362 -11.95 -16.22 2.28
CA GLU A 362 -12.72 -15.13 1.65
C GLU A 362 -14.09 -15.62 1.19
#